data_AF-A0A3M3YMB0-F1
#
_entry.id   AF-A0A3M3YMB0-F1
#
_cell.length_a   1.000
_cell.length_b   1.000
_cell.length_c   1.000
_cell.angle_alpha   90.00
_cell.angle_beta   90.00
_cell.angle_gamma   90.00
#
_symmetry.space_group_name_H-M   'P 1'
#
loop_
_entity.id
_entity.type
_entity.pdbx_description
1 polymer ?
#
loop_
_entity_poly.entity_id
_entity_poly.type
_entity_poly.pdbx_seq_one_letter_code
_entity_poly.pdbx_strand_id
1 'polypeptide(L)'
;MHSQQPQHAQGQRLYALIAACLGWSGLVIQLYLIFIGRYADHASLLGGLVRFLSFFTVLTNTLVAVALSCALTARQSAGHRFFRQPAVCGGIVVSIALVGIAYNVLLRHLWHPQGWQWIADELLHDVMPLAFMLYWWLYVPKGRLRLGHVPLWAMYPVVYFAYVLLRGNMLGDYMYPFIDVGTIGFGSALINALGVLLGFVLIALLLVGIDKWASRRKV
;
A
#
# COMPACT_ATOMS: atom_id res chain seq x y z
N MET A 1 -6.72 5.21 39.64
CA MET A 1 -6.88 4.90 38.20
C MET A 1 -5.63 5.33 37.44
N HIS A 2 -4.50 4.70 37.77
CA HIS A 2 -3.15 5.10 37.38
C HIS A 2 -2.58 4.17 36.30
N SER A 3 -1.71 4.73 35.45
CA SER A 3 -0.58 4.08 34.79
C SER A 3 -0.80 3.04 33.67
N GLN A 4 -1.68 3.28 32.68
CA GLN A 4 -1.63 2.54 31.40
C GLN A 4 -0.96 3.30 30.22
N GLN A 5 -0.74 4.62 30.34
CA GLN A 5 -0.24 5.43 29.22
C GLN A 5 1.23 5.19 28.79
N PRO A 6 2.22 5.01 29.68
CA PRO A 6 3.63 4.92 29.25
C PRO A 6 3.96 3.58 28.55
N GLN A 7 3.40 2.46 29.00
CA GLN A 7 3.63 1.15 28.39
C GLN A 7 3.01 1.04 26.98
N HIS A 8 1.81 1.62 26.80
CA HIS A 8 1.15 1.64 25.50
C HIS A 8 1.93 2.47 24.46
N ALA A 9 2.56 3.56 24.89
CA ALA A 9 3.41 4.40 24.05
C ALA A 9 4.73 3.71 23.65
N GLN A 10 5.34 2.95 24.57
CA GLN A 10 6.55 2.18 24.29
C GLN A 10 6.28 1.02 23.32
N GLY A 11 5.18 0.27 23.52
CA GLY A 11 4.76 -0.80 22.62
C GLY A 11 4.46 -0.31 21.20
N GLN A 12 3.76 0.82 21.07
CA GLN A 12 3.51 1.46 19.78
C GLN A 12 4.80 1.83 19.04
N ARG A 13 5.77 2.42 19.76
CA ARG A 13 7.06 2.81 19.17
C ARG A 13 7.85 1.61 18.68
N LEU A 14 7.97 0.56 19.49
CA LEU A 14 8.69 -0.65 19.09
C LEU A 14 8.03 -1.30 17.86
N TYR A 15 6.70 -1.42 17.87
CA TYR A 15 5.94 -1.94 16.74
C TYR A 15 6.20 -1.13 15.46
N ALA A 16 6.03 0.20 15.54
CA ALA A 16 6.21 1.07 14.39
C ALA A 16 7.65 1.04 13.86
N LEU A 17 8.64 0.86 14.74
CA LEU A 17 10.06 0.75 14.36
C LEU A 17 10.30 -0.52 13.57
N ILE A 18 9.87 -1.67 14.10
CA ILE A 18 10.03 -2.96 13.43
C ILE A 18 9.32 -2.94 12.07
N ALA A 19 8.06 -2.51 12.05
CA ALA A 19 7.27 -2.46 10.82
C ALA A 19 7.85 -1.46 9.78
N ALA A 20 8.37 -0.31 10.23
CA ALA A 20 9.03 0.64 9.33
C ALA A 20 10.32 0.04 8.75
N CYS A 21 11.14 -0.63 9.57
CA CYS A 21 12.34 -1.31 9.11
C CYS A 21 12.00 -2.39 8.07
N LEU A 22 11.00 -3.23 8.33
CA LEU A 22 10.55 -4.25 7.37
C LEU A 22 10.11 -3.62 6.03
N GLY A 23 9.32 -2.54 6.09
CA GLY A 23 8.84 -1.84 4.90
C GLY A 23 9.97 -1.24 4.07
N TRP A 24 10.89 -0.51 4.72
CA TRP A 24 12.06 0.05 4.05
C TRP A 24 13.00 -1.03 3.51
N SER A 25 13.21 -2.12 4.25
CA SER A 25 14.00 -3.26 3.77
C SER A 25 13.39 -3.90 2.53
N GLY A 26 12.08 -4.18 2.51
CA GLY A 26 11.40 -4.72 1.33
C GLY A 26 11.55 -3.82 0.11
N LEU A 27 11.36 -2.50 0.28
CA LEU A 27 11.52 -1.52 -0.80
C LEU A 27 12.97 -1.45 -1.32
N VAL A 28 13.96 -1.45 -0.42
CA VAL A 28 15.38 -1.39 -0.79
C VAL A 28 15.82 -2.67 -1.50
N ILE A 29 15.43 -3.85 -0.98
CA ILE A 29 15.75 -5.13 -1.61
C ILE A 29 15.15 -5.16 -3.02
N GLN A 30 13.88 -4.80 -3.18
CA GLN A 30 13.22 -4.78 -4.48
C GLN A 30 13.90 -3.82 -5.46
N LEU A 31 14.26 -2.61 -5.04
CA LEU A 31 14.95 -1.64 -5.88
C LEU A 31 16.34 -2.13 -6.29
N TYR A 32 17.09 -2.71 -5.34
CA TYR A 32 18.42 -3.28 -5.60
C TYR A 32 18.36 -4.40 -6.64
N LEU A 33 17.39 -5.32 -6.51
CA LEU A 33 17.18 -6.42 -7.44
C LEU A 33 16.81 -5.93 -8.86
N ILE A 34 16.04 -4.84 -8.96
CA ILE A 34 15.74 -4.22 -10.26
C ILE A 34 17.02 -3.61 -10.87
N PHE A 35 17.83 -2.92 -10.07
CA PHE A 35 19.05 -2.29 -10.56
C PHE A 35 20.10 -3.29 -11.00
N ILE A 36 20.32 -4.37 -10.24
CA ILE A 36 21.29 -5.40 -10.62
C ILE A 36 20.88 -6.12 -11.91
N GLY A 37 19.58 -6.42 -12.08
CA GLY A 37 19.07 -7.00 -13.32
C GLY A 37 19.25 -6.06 -14.52
N ARG A 38 18.85 -4.79 -14.37
CA ARG A 38 19.04 -3.77 -15.42
C ARG A 38 20.50 -3.55 -15.78
N TYR A 39 21.38 -3.55 -14.78
CA TYR A 39 22.82 -3.39 -14.99
C TYR A 39 23.40 -4.58 -15.76
N ALA A 40 23.02 -5.81 -15.40
CA ALA A 40 23.43 -7.03 -16.11
C ALA A 40 22.94 -7.04 -17.58
N ASP A 41 21.75 -6.51 -17.84
CA ASP A 41 21.19 -6.38 -19.19
C ASP A 41 21.73 -5.17 -19.97
N HIS A 42 22.73 -4.45 -19.43
CA HIS A 42 23.23 -3.17 -19.97
C HIS A 42 22.12 -2.14 -20.27
N ALA A 43 21.03 -2.20 -19.51
CA ALA A 43 19.87 -1.34 -19.65
C ALA A 43 19.93 -0.11 -18.74
N SER A 44 19.12 0.91 -19.05
CA SER A 44 19.07 2.14 -18.26
C SER A 44 18.59 1.90 -16.82
N LEU A 45 19.42 2.28 -15.84
CA LEU A 45 19.06 2.29 -14.42
C LEU A 45 17.93 3.28 -14.11
N LEU A 46 17.88 4.41 -14.82
CA LEU A 46 16.77 5.37 -14.70
C LEU A 46 15.46 4.71 -15.15
N GLY A 47 15.49 3.92 -16.23
CA GLY A 47 14.34 3.11 -16.64
C GLY A 47 13.94 2.05 -15.61
N GLY A 48 14.91 1.50 -14.88
CA GLY A 48 14.67 0.64 -13.71
C GLY A 48 13.93 1.38 -12.58
N LEU A 49 14.38 2.59 -12.24
CA LEU A 49 13.76 3.41 -11.20
C LEU A 49 12.35 3.84 -11.57
N VAL A 50 12.13 4.27 -12.82
CA VAL A 50 10.79 4.59 -13.32
C VAL A 50 9.89 3.37 -13.21
N ARG A 51 10.35 2.20 -13.67
CA ARG A 51 9.58 0.94 -13.56
C ARG A 51 9.25 0.61 -12.11
N PHE A 52 10.20 0.76 -11.18
CA PHE A 52 9.96 0.53 -9.75
C PHE A 52 8.86 1.45 -9.20
N LEU A 53 8.94 2.75 -9.47
CA LEU A 53 7.97 3.73 -8.99
C LEU A 53 6.61 3.65 -9.72
N SER A 54 6.54 2.99 -10.87
CA SER A 54 5.29 2.76 -11.58
C SER A 54 4.43 1.65 -10.95
N PHE A 55 4.92 0.86 -9.98
CA PHE A 55 4.13 -0.16 -9.31
C PHE A 55 3.30 0.39 -8.14
N PHE A 56 2.01 0.00 -8.08
CA PHE A 56 1.10 0.40 -7.01
C PHE A 56 1.56 -0.12 -5.65
N THR A 57 2.07 -1.35 -5.64
CA THR A 57 2.69 -1.99 -4.46
C THR A 57 3.79 -1.12 -3.88
N VAL A 58 4.68 -0.59 -4.72
CA VAL A 58 5.83 0.21 -4.30
C VAL A 58 5.38 1.56 -3.73
N LEU A 59 4.49 2.25 -4.44
CA LEU A 59 3.95 3.53 -3.98
C LEU A 59 3.22 3.38 -2.64
N THR A 60 2.37 2.35 -2.53
CA THR A 60 1.58 2.11 -1.32
C THR A 60 2.44 1.67 -0.13
N ASN A 61 3.41 0.78 -0.34
CA ASN A 61 4.36 0.39 0.71
C ASN A 61 5.25 1.56 1.15
N THR A 62 5.58 2.48 0.23
CA THR A 62 6.28 3.72 0.58
C THR A 62 5.41 4.59 1.49
N LEU A 63 4.12 4.75 1.20
CA LEU A 63 3.19 5.48 2.07
C LEU A 63 3.10 4.83 3.46
N VAL A 64 3.04 3.50 3.53
CA VAL A 64 3.06 2.73 4.78
C VAL A 64 4.35 2.99 5.57
N ALA A 65 5.51 2.82 4.94
CA ALA A 65 6.81 3.00 5.59
C ALA A 65 7.01 4.43 6.11
N VAL A 66 6.58 5.43 5.33
CA VAL A 66 6.57 6.84 5.74
C VAL A 66 5.61 7.08 6.90
N ALA A 67 4.39 6.56 6.85
CA ALA A 67 3.42 6.74 7.93
C ALA A 67 3.92 6.15 9.27
N LEU A 68 4.52 4.95 9.22
CA LEU A 68 5.14 4.32 10.38
C LEU A 68 6.36 5.12 10.89
N SER A 69 7.21 5.63 9.99
CA SER A 69 8.35 6.48 10.34
C SER A 69 7.90 7.80 11.00
N CYS A 70 6.83 8.41 10.50
CA CYS A 70 6.23 9.60 11.10
C CYS A 70 5.64 9.31 12.49
N ALA A 71 5.17 8.09 12.75
CA ALA A 71 4.66 7.69 14.06
C ALA A 71 5.76 7.56 15.13
N LEU A 72 7.00 7.31 14.73
CA LEU A 72 8.16 7.21 15.64
C LEU A 72 8.63 8.57 16.15
N THR A 73 8.41 9.62 15.36
CA THR A 73 9.02 10.93 15.57
C THR A 73 8.07 11.88 16.31
N ALA A 74 8.59 12.60 17.31
CA ALA A 74 7.84 13.64 18.03
C ALA A 74 7.70 14.96 17.22
N ARG A 75 8.25 15.01 16.00
CA ARG A 75 8.23 16.18 15.12
C ARG A 75 6.79 16.55 14.78
N GLN A 76 6.51 17.85 14.82
CA GLN A 76 5.19 18.42 14.57
C GLN A 76 5.09 19.11 13.21
N SER A 77 5.95 18.76 12.24
CA SER A 77 5.85 19.37 10.90
C SER A 77 4.54 18.99 10.20
N ALA A 78 4.11 19.79 9.22
CA ALA A 78 2.85 19.57 8.51
C ALA A 78 2.73 18.15 7.94
N GLY A 79 3.82 17.61 7.35
CA GLY A 79 3.86 16.24 6.84
C GLY A 79 3.68 15.17 7.92
N HIS A 80 4.36 15.31 9.07
CA HIS A 80 4.18 14.35 10.19
C HIS A 80 2.75 14.36 10.72
N ARG A 81 2.15 15.55 10.83
CA ARG A 81 0.74 15.66 11.25
C ARG A 81 -0.18 15.01 10.23
N PHE A 82 0.04 15.22 8.93
CA PHE A 82 -0.74 14.62 7.85
C PHE A 82 -0.76 13.09 7.93
N PHE A 83 0.41 12.44 7.95
CA PHE A 83 0.51 10.98 8.01
C PHE A 83 0.01 10.36 9.33
N ARG A 84 -0.18 11.16 10.38
CA ARG A 84 -0.77 10.72 11.65
C ARG A 84 -2.29 10.90 11.72
N GLN A 85 -2.90 11.55 10.73
CA GLN A 85 -4.35 11.74 10.72
C GLN A 85 -5.07 10.40 10.51
N PRO A 86 -6.10 10.07 11.32
CA PRO A 86 -6.85 8.82 11.17
C PRO A 86 -7.44 8.62 9.77
N ALA A 87 -7.88 9.69 9.10
CA ALA A 87 -8.40 9.63 7.74
C ALA A 87 -7.32 9.27 6.70
N VAL A 88 -6.09 9.76 6.87
CA VAL A 88 -4.95 9.43 6.00
C VAL A 88 -4.52 7.99 6.24
N CYS A 89 -4.34 7.58 7.51
CA CYS A 89 -4.07 6.19 7.85
C CYS A 89 -5.14 5.25 7.30
N GLY A 90 -6.42 5.64 7.36
CA GLY A 90 -7.52 4.88 6.77
C GLY A 90 -7.34 4.66 5.28
N GLY A 91 -7.03 5.71 4.52
CA GLY A 91 -6.78 5.60 3.07
C GLY A 91 -5.59 4.69 2.74
N ILE A 92 -4.52 4.78 3.54
CA ILE A 92 -3.35 3.89 3.38
C ILE A 92 -3.73 2.44 3.70
N VAL A 93 -4.54 2.18 4.74
CA VAL A 93 -5.03 0.82 5.08
C VAL A 93 -5.84 0.21 3.95
N VAL A 94 -6.79 0.96 3.38
CA VAL A 94 -7.60 0.46 2.26
C VAL A 94 -6.69 0.14 1.06
N SER A 95 -5.74 1.01 0.76
CA SER A 95 -4.83 0.85 -0.37
C SER A 95 -3.89 -0.35 -0.17
N ILE A 96 -3.31 -0.53 1.02
CA ILE A 96 -2.40 -1.64 1.28
C ILE A 96 -3.13 -2.98 1.40
N ALA A 97 -4.38 -2.97 1.89
CA ALA A 97 -5.25 -4.14 1.84
C ALA A 97 -5.58 -4.53 0.38
N LEU A 98 -5.84 -3.54 -0.49
CA LEU A 98 -6.01 -3.79 -1.92
C LEU A 98 -4.76 -4.43 -2.52
N VAL A 99 -3.55 -3.93 -2.19
CA VAL A 99 -2.28 -4.53 -2.66
C VAL A 99 -2.22 -6.02 -2.30
N GLY A 100 -2.40 -6.37 -1.02
CA GLY A 100 -2.30 -7.77 -0.58
C GLY A 100 -3.37 -8.67 -1.19
N ILE A 101 -4.63 -8.20 -1.24
CA ILE A 101 -5.74 -8.98 -1.81
C ILE A 101 -5.58 -9.13 -3.33
N ALA A 102 -5.35 -8.04 -4.06
CA ALA A 102 -5.22 -8.08 -5.50
C ALA A 102 -4.01 -8.92 -5.93
N TYR A 103 -2.89 -8.83 -5.21
CA TYR A 103 -1.74 -9.69 -5.47
C TYR A 103 -2.08 -11.17 -5.30
N ASN A 104 -2.60 -11.56 -4.13
CA ASN A 104 -2.90 -12.95 -3.83
C ASN A 104 -3.98 -13.56 -4.74
N VAL A 105 -4.98 -12.77 -5.15
CA VAL A 105 -6.08 -13.25 -6.00
C VAL A 105 -5.72 -13.23 -7.48
N LEU A 106 -5.09 -12.14 -7.96
CA LEU A 106 -4.92 -11.90 -9.40
C LEU A 106 -3.52 -12.22 -9.92
N LEU A 107 -2.48 -12.19 -9.08
CA LEU A 107 -1.09 -12.17 -9.55
C LEU A 107 -0.21 -13.29 -8.98
N ARG A 108 -0.49 -13.82 -7.79
CA ARG A 108 0.41 -14.75 -7.09
C ARG A 108 0.64 -16.08 -7.80
N HIS A 109 -0.30 -16.51 -8.65
CA HIS A 109 -0.17 -17.71 -9.46
C HIS A 109 0.64 -17.49 -10.75
N LEU A 110 0.99 -16.24 -11.08
CA LEU A 110 1.73 -15.87 -12.29
C LEU A 110 3.23 -15.66 -12.02
N TRP A 111 3.61 -15.45 -10.76
CA TRP A 111 4.96 -15.06 -10.36
C TRP A 111 5.46 -15.95 -9.22
N HIS A 112 6.54 -16.67 -9.46
CA HIS A 112 7.14 -17.61 -8.49
C HIS A 112 8.59 -17.20 -8.18
N PRO A 113 8.78 -16.10 -7.43
CA PRO A 113 10.11 -15.59 -7.13
C PRO A 113 10.87 -16.56 -6.22
N GLN A 114 12.21 -16.52 -6.31
CA GLN A 114 13.10 -17.33 -5.50
C GLN A 114 14.15 -16.45 -4.79
N GLY A 115 14.72 -16.95 -3.70
CA GLY A 115 15.78 -16.26 -2.96
C GLY A 115 15.35 -14.85 -2.49
N TRP A 116 16.18 -13.85 -2.77
CA TRP A 116 15.92 -12.46 -2.35
C TRP A 116 14.67 -11.83 -2.98
N GLN A 117 14.28 -12.26 -4.19
CA GLN A 117 13.02 -11.80 -4.80
C GLN A 117 11.82 -12.30 -4.02
N TRP A 118 11.87 -13.53 -3.50
CA TRP A 118 10.80 -14.09 -2.68
C TRP A 118 10.63 -13.32 -1.37
N ILE A 119 11.75 -12.97 -0.73
CA ILE A 119 11.74 -12.16 0.50
C ILE A 119 11.10 -10.79 0.23
N ALA A 120 11.50 -10.10 -0.85
CA ALA A 120 10.93 -8.81 -1.20
C ALA A 120 9.43 -8.90 -1.50
N ASP A 121 9.03 -9.95 -2.23
CA ASP A 121 7.64 -10.20 -2.60
C ASP A 121 6.75 -10.43 -1.38
N GLU A 122 7.13 -11.36 -0.51
CA GLU A 122 6.38 -11.67 0.72
C GLU A 122 6.32 -10.47 1.67
N LEU A 123 7.42 -9.71 1.79
CA LEU A 123 7.44 -8.50 2.61
C LEU A 123 6.42 -7.47 2.10
N LEU A 124 6.42 -7.20 0.79
CA LEU A 124 5.64 -6.11 0.21
C LEU A 124 4.16 -6.47 -0.04
N HIS A 125 3.85 -7.75 -0.23
CA HIS A 125 2.50 -8.21 -0.57
C HIS A 125 1.75 -8.92 0.55
N ASP A 126 2.45 -9.40 1.60
CA ASP A 126 1.80 -10.11 2.72
C ASP A 126 2.13 -9.48 4.07
N VAL A 127 3.41 -9.34 4.41
CA VAL A 127 3.83 -8.85 5.74
C VAL A 127 3.42 -7.40 5.97
N MET A 128 3.75 -6.49 5.05
CA MET A 128 3.46 -5.07 5.21
C MET A 128 1.96 -4.74 5.21
N PRO A 129 1.12 -5.33 4.33
CA PRO A 129 -0.34 -5.21 4.44
C PRO A 129 -0.87 -5.59 5.81
N LEU A 130 -0.51 -6.75 6.33
CA LEU A 130 -0.96 -7.20 7.65
C LEU A 130 -0.42 -6.31 8.77
N ALA A 131 0.86 -5.94 8.70
CA ALA A 131 1.50 -5.10 9.69
C ALA A 131 0.85 -3.70 9.78
N PHE A 132 0.51 -3.08 8.65
CA PHE A 132 -0.11 -1.77 8.68
C PHE A 132 -1.60 -1.81 9.07
N MET A 133 -2.33 -2.86 8.66
CA MET A 133 -3.70 -3.09 9.14
C MET A 133 -3.73 -3.26 10.66
N LEU A 134 -2.80 -4.05 11.21
CA LEU A 134 -2.68 -4.24 12.65
C LEU A 134 -2.24 -2.96 13.37
N TYR A 135 -1.30 -2.20 12.79
CA TYR A 135 -0.94 -0.87 13.30
C TYR A 135 -2.14 0.05 13.41
N TRP A 136 -2.93 0.13 12.34
CA TRP A 136 -4.14 0.93 12.33
C TRP A 136 -5.10 0.46 13.40
N TRP A 137 -5.39 -0.84 13.48
CA TRP A 137 -6.31 -1.43 14.44
C TRP A 137 -5.95 -1.08 15.89
N LEU A 138 -4.69 -1.27 16.27
CA LEU A 138 -4.21 -1.13 17.65
C LEU A 138 -3.97 0.33 18.06
N TYR A 139 -3.40 1.16 17.18
CA TYR A 139 -2.81 2.44 17.59
C TYR A 139 -3.49 3.68 16.99
N VAL A 140 -4.31 3.54 15.95
CA VAL A 140 -5.01 4.69 15.35
C VAL A 140 -6.37 4.89 16.04
N PRO A 141 -6.71 6.12 16.49
CA PRO A 141 -8.01 6.42 17.13
C PRO A 141 -9.20 6.04 16.24
N LYS A 142 -10.20 5.37 16.82
CA LYS A 142 -11.41 4.89 16.14
C LYS A 142 -12.55 5.89 16.21
N GLY A 143 -13.54 5.75 15.33
CA GLY A 143 -14.73 6.63 15.24
C GLY A 143 -14.49 7.93 14.50
N ARG A 144 -13.39 8.02 13.75
CA ARG A 144 -12.98 9.22 13.02
C ARG A 144 -13.23 9.08 11.51
N LEU A 145 -13.50 7.88 11.01
CA LEU A 145 -13.72 7.64 9.59
C LEU A 145 -15.18 7.93 9.19
N ARG A 146 -15.35 8.58 8.04
CA ARG A 146 -16.64 9.00 7.48
C ARG A 146 -16.80 8.46 6.07
N LEU A 147 -18.04 8.27 5.62
CA LEU A 147 -18.32 7.82 4.26
C LEU A 147 -17.78 8.79 3.20
N GLY A 148 -17.74 10.09 3.49
CA GLY A 148 -17.13 11.09 2.61
C GLY A 148 -15.62 10.89 2.36
N HIS A 149 -14.92 10.08 3.15
CA HIS A 149 -13.52 9.76 2.88
C HIS A 149 -13.36 8.71 1.77
N VAL A 150 -14.37 7.87 1.52
CA VAL A 150 -14.30 6.80 0.50
C VAL A 150 -14.01 7.36 -0.90
N PRO A 151 -14.77 8.34 -1.44
CA PRO A 151 -14.45 8.91 -2.75
C PRO A 151 -13.08 9.60 -2.77
N LEU A 152 -12.68 10.24 -1.66
CA LEU A 152 -11.37 10.87 -1.55
C LEU A 152 -10.23 9.84 -1.64
N TRP A 153 -10.36 8.70 -0.95
CA TRP A 153 -9.38 7.62 -1.01
C TRP A 153 -9.37 6.97 -2.39
N ALA A 154 -10.52 6.82 -3.05
CA ALA A 154 -10.63 6.25 -4.38
C ALA A 154 -9.91 7.07 -5.47
N MET A 155 -9.68 8.37 -5.24
CA MET A 155 -8.87 9.18 -6.16
C MET A 155 -7.46 8.61 -6.36
N TYR A 156 -6.87 8.02 -5.31
CA TYR A 156 -5.52 7.47 -5.40
C TYR A 156 -5.40 6.32 -6.42
N PRO A 157 -6.16 5.19 -6.29
CA PRO A 157 -6.12 4.15 -7.29
C PRO A 157 -6.65 4.61 -8.65
N VAL A 158 -7.66 5.49 -8.71
CA VAL A 158 -8.18 5.99 -10.01
C VAL A 158 -7.11 6.74 -10.79
N VAL A 159 -6.41 7.70 -10.16
CA VAL A 159 -5.31 8.44 -10.80
C VAL A 159 -4.18 7.49 -11.19
N TYR A 160 -3.85 6.53 -10.33
CA TYR A 160 -2.85 5.52 -10.62
C TYR A 160 -3.22 4.66 -11.84
N PHE A 161 -4.44 4.14 -11.91
CA PHE A 161 -4.91 3.33 -13.04
C PHE A 161 -4.91 4.13 -14.34
N ALA A 162 -5.35 5.38 -14.32
CA ALA A 162 -5.28 6.26 -15.48
C ALA A 162 -3.83 6.44 -15.96
N TYR A 163 -2.89 6.65 -15.03
CA TYR A 163 -1.47 6.73 -15.35
C TYR A 163 -0.92 5.44 -15.98
N VAL A 164 -1.20 4.27 -15.40
CA VAL A 164 -0.65 3.00 -15.92
C VAL A 164 -1.27 2.61 -17.25
N LEU A 165 -2.55 2.87 -17.47
CA LEU A 165 -3.19 2.67 -18.78
C LEU A 165 -2.58 3.58 -19.84
N LEU A 166 -2.38 4.87 -19.53
CA LEU A 166 -1.74 5.81 -20.45
C LEU A 166 -0.30 5.37 -20.76
N ARG A 167 0.48 5.02 -19.73
CA ARG A 167 1.85 4.50 -19.87
C ARG A 167 1.88 3.25 -20.74
N GLY A 168 1.01 2.28 -20.48
CA GLY A 168 0.91 1.03 -21.23
C GLY A 168 0.58 1.29 -22.70
N ASN A 169 -0.36 2.19 -22.98
CA ASN A 169 -0.71 2.58 -24.35
C ASN A 169 0.42 3.31 -25.08
N MET A 170 1.19 4.16 -24.38
CA MET A 170 2.29 4.92 -25.00
C MET A 170 3.56 4.09 -25.21
N LEU A 171 3.87 3.18 -24.28
CA LEU A 171 5.14 2.43 -24.27
C LEU A 171 4.98 0.98 -24.76
N GLY A 172 3.75 0.49 -24.92
CA GLY A 172 3.47 -0.93 -25.19
C GLY A 172 3.82 -1.86 -24.02
N ASP A 173 4.03 -1.31 -22.82
CA ASP A 173 4.48 -2.04 -21.63
C ASP A 173 3.41 -1.97 -20.53
N TYR A 174 2.50 -2.94 -20.52
CA TYR A 174 1.48 -3.10 -19.48
C TYR A 174 2.05 -3.88 -18.30
N MET A 175 2.08 -3.23 -17.14
CA MET A 175 2.67 -3.82 -15.93
C MET A 175 1.79 -4.90 -15.29
N TYR A 176 0.49 -4.90 -15.61
CA TYR A 176 -0.45 -5.87 -15.09
C TYR A 176 -1.25 -6.50 -16.23
N PRO A 177 -1.32 -7.84 -16.30
CA PRO A 177 -1.99 -8.53 -17.40
C PRO A 177 -3.50 -8.28 -17.41
N PHE A 178 -4.11 -8.04 -16.24
CA PHE A 178 -5.55 -7.78 -16.14
C PHE A 178 -5.99 -6.42 -16.69
N ILE A 179 -5.07 -5.51 -17.04
CA ILE A 179 -5.38 -4.25 -17.74
C ILE A 179 -4.63 -4.13 -19.07
N ASP A 180 -4.05 -5.21 -19.57
CA ASP A 180 -3.29 -5.20 -20.80
C ASP A 180 -4.22 -5.13 -22.02
N VAL A 181 -4.48 -3.91 -22.49
CA VAL A 181 -5.34 -3.65 -23.64
C VAL A 181 -4.82 -4.35 -24.90
N GLY A 182 -3.51 -4.58 -25.02
CA GLY A 182 -2.90 -5.25 -26.16
C GLY A 182 -3.25 -6.74 -26.24
N THR A 183 -3.44 -7.41 -25.09
CA THR A 183 -3.77 -8.85 -25.04
C THR A 183 -5.25 -9.13 -24.80
N ILE A 184 -5.90 -8.43 -23.89
CA ILE A 184 -7.30 -8.71 -23.49
C ILE A 184 -8.33 -7.75 -24.12
N GLY A 185 -7.85 -6.73 -24.84
CA GLY A 185 -8.70 -5.70 -25.45
C GLY A 185 -9.23 -4.67 -24.44
N PHE A 186 -9.70 -3.54 -24.96
CA PHE A 186 -10.10 -2.39 -24.14
C PHE A 186 -11.29 -2.69 -23.22
N GLY A 187 -12.31 -3.39 -23.74
CA GLY A 187 -13.51 -3.73 -22.98
C GLY A 187 -13.21 -4.57 -21.73
N SER A 188 -12.45 -5.65 -21.89
CA SER A 188 -12.05 -6.52 -20.79
C SER A 188 -11.15 -5.80 -19.78
N ALA A 189 -10.18 -5.03 -20.26
CA ALA A 189 -9.29 -4.24 -19.41
C ALA A 189 -10.07 -3.23 -18.55
N LEU A 190 -11.09 -2.57 -19.14
CA LEU A 190 -11.96 -1.64 -18.42
C LEU A 190 -12.80 -2.35 -17.36
N ILE A 191 -13.40 -3.50 -17.69
CA ILE A 191 -14.18 -4.31 -16.74
C ILE A 191 -13.30 -4.74 -15.55
N ASN A 192 -12.08 -5.22 -15.81
CA ASN A 192 -11.15 -5.62 -14.76
C ASN A 192 -10.75 -4.43 -13.89
N ALA A 193 -10.43 -3.27 -14.49
CA ALA A 193 -10.11 -2.06 -13.74
C ALA A 193 -11.29 -1.60 -12.85
N LEU A 194 -12.52 -1.65 -13.36
CA LEU A 194 -13.72 -1.37 -12.58
C LEU A 194 -13.95 -2.39 -11.45
N GLY A 195 -13.65 -3.67 -11.69
CA GLY A 195 -13.70 -4.71 -10.67
C GLY A 195 -12.72 -4.46 -9.52
N VAL A 196 -11.49 -4.05 -9.84
CA VAL A 196 -10.49 -3.67 -8.82
C VAL A 196 -10.94 -2.42 -8.05
N LEU A 197 -11.47 -1.41 -8.74
CA LEU A 197 -12.02 -0.21 -8.10
C LEU A 197 -13.21 -0.53 -7.18
N LEU A 198 -14.11 -1.42 -7.61
CA LEU A 198 -15.21 -1.90 -6.79
C LEU A 198 -14.68 -2.61 -5.54
N GLY A 199 -13.70 -3.51 -5.70
CA GLY A 199 -13.01 -4.16 -4.58
C GLY A 199 -12.44 -3.15 -3.58
N PHE A 200 -11.77 -2.11 -4.07
CA PHE A 200 -11.27 -1.01 -3.23
C PHE A 200 -12.40 -0.31 -2.45
N VAL A 201 -13.51 0.04 -3.13
CA VAL A 201 -14.66 0.69 -2.49
C VAL A 201 -15.28 -0.21 -1.42
N LEU A 202 -15.40 -1.51 -1.66
CA LEU A 202 -15.90 -2.48 -0.67
C LEU A 202 -14.99 -2.53 0.56
N ILE A 203 -13.66 -2.64 0.36
CA ILE A 203 -12.68 -2.60 1.46
C ILE A 203 -12.81 -1.28 2.25
N ALA A 204 -12.97 -0.15 1.56
CA ALA A 204 -13.12 1.15 2.19
C ALA A 204 -14.39 1.26 3.05
N LEU A 205 -15.52 0.77 2.53
CA LEU A 205 -16.79 0.75 3.25
C LEU A 205 -16.71 -0.16 4.48
N LEU A 206 -16.09 -1.34 4.34
CA LEU A 206 -15.83 -2.25 5.46
C LEU A 206 -14.98 -1.59 6.54
N LEU A 207 -13.89 -0.91 6.16
CA LEU A 207 -13.04 -0.20 7.12
C LEU A 207 -13.79 0.90 7.87
N VAL A 208 -14.61 1.69 7.17
CA VAL A 208 -15.47 2.72 7.79
C VAL A 208 -16.49 2.07 8.75
N GLY A 209 -17.07 0.93 8.38
CA GLY A 209 -17.98 0.16 9.25
C GLY A 209 -17.28 -0.33 10.51
N ILE A 210 -16.10 -0.94 10.37
CA ILE A 210 -15.26 -1.43 11.47
C ILE A 210 -14.86 -0.29 12.40
N ASP A 211 -14.47 0.87 11.86
CA ASP A 211 -14.09 2.04 12.65
C ASP A 211 -15.25 2.56 13.52
N LYS A 212 -16.45 2.67 12.93
CA LYS A 212 -17.65 3.09 13.66
C LYS A 212 -18.06 2.07 14.73
N TRP A 213 -17.99 0.78 14.41
CA TRP A 213 -18.31 -0.30 15.35
C TRP A 213 -17.35 -0.32 16.54
N ALA A 214 -16.04 -0.24 16.28
CA ALA A 214 -15.02 -0.23 17.32
C ALA A 214 -15.13 1.00 18.24
N SER A 215 -15.57 2.16 17.71
CA SER A 215 -15.84 3.36 18.50
C SER A 215 -16.99 3.18 19.49
N ARG A 216 -18.03 2.42 19.12
CA ARG A 216 -19.21 2.21 19.98
C ARG A 216 -18.94 1.27 21.15
N ARG A 217 -17.92 0.41 21.05
CA ARG A 217 -17.53 -0.55 22.11
C ARG A 217 -16.60 0.03 23.17
N LYS A 218 -16.00 1.20 22.92
CA LYS A 218 -15.10 1.89 23.86
C LYS A 218 -15.83 2.95 24.73
N VAL A 219 -17.15 3.08 24.55
CA VAL A 219 -18.08 3.82 25.43
C VAL A 219 -18.69 2.80 26.37
#